data_AF-A0A564QA92-F1
#
_entry.id   AF-A0A564QA92-F1
#
_cell.length_a   1.000
_cell.length_b   1.000
_cell.length_c   1.000
_cell.angle_alpha   90.00
_cell.angle_beta   90.00
_cell.angle_gamma   90.00
#
_symmetry.space_group_name_H-M   'P 1'
#
loop_
_entity.id
_entity.type
_entity.pdbx_description
1 polymer ?
#
loop_
_entity_poly.entity_id
_entity_poly.type
_entity_poly.pdbx_seq_one_letter_code
_entity_poly.pdbx_strand_id
1 'polypeptide(L)'
;MKYGRMLIMTVLVFASLGAVLTGVAAAQEEGSATASVGGMAALGAGLAIGLAGVGAGIGVGTSGAAAVGASAEKPEMFGKAIIFVALAEAVAIYGLLVAFLLFTKVP
;
A
#
# COMPACT_ATOMS: atom_id res chain seq x y z
N MET A 1 -26.39 4.75 8.23
CA MET A 1 -25.11 4.30 8.84
C MET A 1 -23.90 4.35 7.88
N LYS A 2 -23.98 5.07 6.74
CA LYS A 2 -22.90 5.11 5.72
C LYS A 2 -21.68 5.93 6.17
N TYR A 3 -21.91 7.02 6.90
CA TYR A 3 -20.85 7.92 7.38
C TYR A 3 -20.01 7.34 8.53
N GLY A 4 -20.56 6.43 9.35
CA GLY A 4 -19.83 5.84 10.48
C GLY A 4 -18.67 4.94 10.05
N ARG A 5 -18.85 4.12 9.01
CA ARG A 5 -17.80 3.23 8.48
C ARG A 5 -16.72 4.01 7.72
N MET A 6 -17.09 5.09 7.04
CA MET A 6 -16.14 5.98 6.36
C MET A 6 -15.30 6.78 7.38
N LEU A 7 -15.92 7.27 8.46
CA LEU A 7 -15.22 7.98 9.53
C LEU A 7 -14.23 7.06 10.28
N ILE A 8 -14.61 5.81 10.55
CA ILE A 8 -13.73 4.81 11.16
C ILE A 8 -12.51 4.49 10.28
N MET A 9 -12.69 4.35 8.95
CA MET A 9 -11.56 4.11 8.05
C MET A 9 -10.64 5.32 7.96
N THR A 10 -11.17 6.54 7.92
CA THR A 10 -10.36 7.76 7.96
C THR A 10 -9.58 7.88 9.26
N VAL A 11 -10.20 7.60 10.42
CA VAL A 11 -9.51 7.62 11.73
C VAL A 11 -8.43 6.54 11.81
N LEU A 12 -8.67 5.33 11.29
CA LEU A 12 -7.66 4.27 11.23
C LEU A 12 -6.48 4.61 10.32
N VAL A 13 -6.74 5.24 9.18
CA VAL A 13 -5.68 5.71 8.27
C VAL A 13 -4.84 6.80 8.94
N PHE A 14 -5.47 7.76 9.63
CA PHE A 14 -4.73 8.79 10.37
C PHE A 14 -3.97 8.25 11.58
N ALA A 15 -4.53 7.28 12.31
CA ALA A 15 -3.85 6.64 13.44
C ALA A 15 -2.64 5.79 13.00
N SER A 16 -2.78 5.03 11.90
CA SER A 16 -1.67 4.26 11.35
C SER A 16 -0.58 5.14 10.73
N LEU A 17 -0.96 6.25 10.08
CA LEU A 17 0.01 7.24 9.57
C LEU A 17 0.78 7.93 10.69
N GLY A 18 0.11 8.21 11.83
CA GLY A 18 0.75 8.76 13.03
C GLY A 18 1.83 7.83 13.61
N ALA A 19 1.56 6.52 13.67
CA ALA A 19 2.53 5.53 14.13
C ALA A 19 3.73 5.36 13.17
N VAL A 20 3.50 5.47 11.86
CA VAL A 20 4.58 5.44 10.86
C VAL A 20 5.48 6.67 11.01
N LEU A 21 4.92 7.85 11.29
CA LEU A 21 5.71 9.08 11.50
C LEU A 21 6.58 9.02 12.76
N THR A 22 6.07 8.51 13.88
CA THR A 22 6.87 8.37 15.12
C THR A 22 7.97 7.33 15.00
N GLY A 23 7.78 6.27 14.19
CA GLY A 23 8.83 5.28 13.92
C GLY A 23 10.01 5.84 13.11
N VAL A 24 9.77 6.78 12.20
CA VAL A 24 10.82 7.43 11.39
C VAL A 24 11.64 8.44 12.21
N ALA A 25 11.05 9.07 13.24
CA ALA A 25 11.77 10.00 14.12
C ALA A 25 12.83 9.29 14.99
N ALA A 26 12.61 8.02 15.36
CA ALA A 26 13.55 7.24 16.16
C ALA A 26 14.71 6.61 15.34
N ALA A 27 14.62 6.63 14.01
CA ALA A 27 15.64 6.07 13.12
C ALA A 27 16.71 7.09 12.67
N GLN A 28 16.64 8.34 13.18
CA GLN A 28 17.54 9.43 12.82
C GLN A 28 18.62 9.64 13.89
N GLU A 29 19.34 8.58 14.28
CA GLU A 29 20.66 8.70 14.89
C GLU A 29 21.57 7.60 14.33
N GLU A 30 22.44 7.98 13.39
CA GLU A 30 23.90 7.84 13.50
C GLU A 30 24.58 8.28 12.20
N GLY A 31 25.51 9.22 12.33
CA GLY A 31 26.33 9.72 11.24
C GLY A 31 27.43 8.74 10.85
N SER A 32 27.40 8.26 9.61
CA SER A 32 28.61 7.98 8.81
C SER A 32 28.24 7.98 7.32
N ALA A 33 29.11 8.51 6.47
CA ALA A 33 28.80 8.80 5.07
C ALA A 33 28.39 7.55 4.25
N THR A 34 28.76 6.33 4.67
CA THR A 34 28.36 5.07 4.04
C THR A 34 27.07 4.48 4.63
N ALA A 35 26.79 4.68 5.92
CA ALA A 35 25.51 4.31 6.54
C ALA A 35 24.33 5.15 6.01
N SER A 36 24.62 6.35 5.50
CA SER A 36 23.63 7.28 4.95
C SER A 36 22.86 6.68 3.75
N VAL A 37 23.54 5.98 2.83
CA VAL A 37 22.91 5.42 1.63
C VAL A 37 21.99 4.25 1.97
N GLY A 38 22.39 3.39 2.91
CA GLY A 38 21.56 2.29 3.42
C GLY A 38 20.29 2.79 4.12
N GLY A 39 20.41 3.80 4.98
CA GLY A 39 19.27 4.42 5.66
C GLY A 39 18.28 5.06 4.68
N MET A 40 18.77 5.85 3.71
CA MET A 40 17.90 6.44 2.68
C MET A 40 17.28 5.39 1.75
N ALA A 41 17.99 4.30 1.47
CA ALA A 41 17.46 3.19 0.68
C ALA A 41 16.35 2.42 1.42
N ALA A 42 16.50 2.20 2.72
CA ALA A 42 15.47 1.58 3.55
C ALA A 42 14.22 2.46 3.66
N LEU A 43 14.38 3.77 3.86
CA LEU A 43 13.27 4.73 3.83
C LEU A 43 12.61 4.77 2.44
N GLY A 44 13.40 4.79 1.36
CA GLY A 44 12.91 4.74 -0.01
C GLY A 44 12.13 3.46 -0.32
N ALA A 45 12.61 2.30 0.14
CA ALA A 45 11.95 1.02 0.00
C ALA A 45 10.61 0.98 0.76
N GLY A 46 10.58 1.46 2.01
CA GLY A 46 9.36 1.56 2.80
C GLY A 46 8.32 2.50 2.20
N LEU A 47 8.74 3.65 1.66
CA LEU A 47 7.84 4.58 0.97
C LEU A 47 7.31 4.01 -0.35
N ALA A 48 8.14 3.33 -1.13
CA ALA A 48 7.74 2.73 -2.40
C ALA A 48 6.62 1.69 -2.22
N ILE A 49 6.79 0.74 -1.29
CA ILE A 49 5.76 -0.26 -1.02
C ILE A 49 4.56 0.32 -0.27
N GLY A 50 4.80 1.24 0.68
CA GLY A 50 3.74 1.85 1.48
C GLY A 50 2.75 2.65 0.62
N LEU A 51 3.26 3.53 -0.25
CA LEU A 51 2.41 4.35 -1.13
C LEU A 51 1.73 3.50 -2.20
N ALA A 52 2.44 2.52 -2.78
CA ALA A 52 1.85 1.58 -3.74
C ALA A 52 0.71 0.75 -3.10
N GLY A 53 0.91 0.28 -1.87
CA GLY A 53 -0.09 -0.47 -1.12
C GLY A 53 -1.35 0.34 -0.81
N VAL A 54 -1.21 1.63 -0.47
CA VAL A 54 -2.36 2.53 -0.26
C VAL A 54 -3.14 2.71 -1.58
N GLY A 55 -2.45 2.98 -2.69
CA GLY A 55 -3.07 3.13 -4.00
C GLY A 55 -3.80 1.86 -4.46
N ALA A 56 -3.15 0.71 -4.33
CA ALA A 56 -3.73 -0.60 -4.64
C ALA A 56 -4.94 -0.90 -3.74
N GLY A 57 -4.87 -0.63 -2.44
CA GLY A 57 -5.97 -0.84 -1.50
C GLY A 57 -7.24 -0.06 -1.87
N ILE A 58 -7.10 1.19 -2.34
CA ILE A 58 -8.23 2.00 -2.83
C ILE A 58 -8.81 1.39 -4.13
N GLY A 59 -7.94 1.00 -5.07
CA GLY A 59 -8.35 0.41 -6.34
C GLY A 59 -9.06 -0.94 -6.15
N VAL A 60 -8.49 -1.82 -5.32
CA VAL A 60 -9.04 -3.14 -4.98
C VAL A 60 -10.35 -3.00 -4.18
N GLY A 61 -10.43 -2.04 -3.24
CA GLY A 61 -11.63 -1.82 -2.45
C GLY A 61 -12.84 -1.42 -3.30
N THR A 62 -12.63 -0.54 -4.28
CA THR A 62 -13.71 -0.07 -5.18
C THR A 62 -14.06 -1.09 -6.26
N SER A 63 -13.06 -1.64 -6.96
CA SER A 63 -13.27 -2.66 -7.99
C SER A 63 -13.81 -3.97 -7.42
N GLY A 64 -13.35 -4.38 -6.23
CA GLY A 64 -13.82 -5.58 -5.53
C GLY A 64 -15.29 -5.45 -5.09
N ALA A 65 -15.68 -4.29 -4.55
CA ALA A 65 -17.07 -4.04 -4.20
C ALA A 65 -18.00 -4.09 -5.44
N ALA A 66 -17.56 -3.52 -6.57
CA ALA A 66 -18.28 -3.58 -7.84
C ALA A 66 -18.35 -5.02 -8.39
N ALA A 67 -17.26 -5.78 -8.30
CA ALA A 67 -17.20 -7.17 -8.74
C ALA A 67 -18.17 -8.07 -7.94
N VAL A 68 -18.18 -7.95 -6.62
CA VAL A 68 -19.11 -8.69 -5.75
C VAL A 68 -20.55 -8.27 -6.02
N GLY A 69 -20.83 -6.97 -6.18
CA GLY A 69 -22.16 -6.47 -6.51
C GLY A 69 -22.69 -7.00 -7.85
N ALA A 70 -21.86 -6.97 -8.90
CA ALA A 70 -22.23 -7.50 -10.21
C ALA A 70 -22.45 -9.02 -10.17
N SER A 71 -21.66 -9.74 -9.39
CA SER A 71 -21.76 -11.20 -9.27
C SER A 71 -22.99 -11.64 -8.47
N ALA A 72 -23.50 -10.79 -7.58
CA ALA A 72 -24.74 -11.05 -6.86
C ALA A 72 -25.97 -11.04 -7.80
N GLU A 73 -25.93 -10.25 -8.88
CA GLU A 73 -27.00 -10.21 -9.89
C GLU A 73 -26.75 -11.19 -11.04
N LYS A 74 -25.50 -11.30 -11.50
CA LYS A 74 -25.07 -12.13 -12.63
C LYS A 74 -23.81 -12.92 -12.28
N PRO A 75 -23.92 -14.13 -11.72
CA PRO A 75 -22.76 -14.89 -11.23
C PRO A 75 -21.78 -15.26 -12.36
N GLU A 76 -22.23 -15.38 -13.60
CA GLU A 76 -21.34 -15.64 -14.75
C GLU A 76 -20.33 -14.50 -15.00
N MET A 77 -20.60 -13.30 -14.50
CA MET A 77 -19.73 -12.13 -14.68
C MET A 77 -18.56 -12.08 -13.69
N PHE A 78 -18.56 -12.90 -12.63
CA PHE A 78 -17.51 -12.88 -11.61
C PHE A 78 -16.10 -13.04 -12.18
N GLY A 79 -15.92 -14.02 -13.08
CA GLY A 79 -14.61 -14.30 -13.70
C GLY A 79 -14.08 -13.14 -14.54
N LYS A 80 -14.96 -12.34 -15.15
CA LYS A 80 -14.56 -11.14 -15.90
C LYS A 80 -14.28 -9.97 -14.96
N ALA A 81 -15.05 -9.84 -13.88
CA ALA A 81 -14.93 -8.76 -12.92
C ALA A 81 -13.66 -8.85 -12.08
N ILE A 82 -13.23 -10.07 -11.68
CA ILE A 82 -12.03 -10.25 -10.85
C ILE A 82 -10.73 -9.87 -11.57
N ILE A 83 -10.71 -9.86 -12.90
CA ILE A 83 -9.55 -9.43 -13.70
C ILE A 83 -9.21 -7.96 -13.39
N PHE A 84 -10.22 -7.09 -13.27
CA PHE A 84 -9.99 -5.68 -12.93
C PHE A 84 -9.46 -5.50 -11.51
N VAL A 85 -9.89 -6.36 -10.58
CA VAL A 85 -9.35 -6.38 -9.21
C VAL A 85 -7.87 -6.78 -9.22
N ALA A 86 -7.51 -7.81 -9.98
CA ALA A 86 -6.12 -8.26 -10.12
C ALA A 86 -5.22 -7.20 -10.77
N LEU A 87 -5.72 -6.47 -11.78
CA LEU A 87 -4.99 -5.36 -12.39
C LEU A 87 -4.73 -4.21 -11.41
N ALA A 88 -5.67 -3.91 -10.50
CA ALA A 88 -5.45 -2.94 -9.44
C ALA A 88 -4.39 -3.40 -8.43
N GLU A 89 -4.33 -4.70 -8.15
CA GLU A 89 -3.37 -5.32 -7.23
C GLU A 89 -1.93 -5.30 -7.77
N ALA A 90 -1.76 -5.40 -9.09
CA ALA A 90 -0.44 -5.34 -9.74
C ALA A 90 0.37 -4.08 -9.36
N VAL A 91 -0.30 -2.96 -9.04
CA VAL A 91 0.36 -1.73 -8.55
C VAL A 91 1.12 -1.98 -7.24
N ALA A 92 0.55 -2.75 -6.29
CA ALA A 92 1.23 -3.11 -5.05
C ALA A 92 2.45 -4.01 -5.31
N ILE A 93 2.32 -4.97 -6.23
CA ILE A 93 3.41 -5.87 -6.62
C ILE A 93 4.58 -5.09 -7.22
N TYR A 94 4.31 -4.07 -8.05
CA TYR A 94 5.38 -3.20 -8.57
C TYR A 94 6.05 -2.37 -7.46
N GLY A 95 5.30 -1.89 -6.46
CA GLY A 95 5.88 -1.23 -5.29
C GLY A 95 6.78 -2.16 -4.46
N LEU A 96 6.33 -3.39 -4.23
CA LEU A 96 7.12 -4.45 -3.58
C LEU A 96 8.38 -4.79 -4.38
N LEU A 97 8.29 -4.88 -5.72
CA LEU A 97 9.43 -5.13 -6.59
C LEU A 97 10.50 -4.03 -6.44
N VAL A 98 10.09 -2.76 -6.45
CA VAL A 98 11.01 -1.63 -6.27
C VAL A 98 11.65 -1.68 -4.88
N ALA A 99 10.89 -1.98 -3.84
CA ALA A 99 11.42 -2.13 -2.49
C ALA A 99 12.47 -3.25 -2.40
N PHE A 100 12.22 -4.41 -3.02
CA PHE A 100 13.19 -5.51 -3.10
C PHE A 100 14.44 -5.14 -3.89
N LEU A 101 14.30 -4.42 -5.00
CA LEU A 101 15.44 -3.96 -5.79
C LEU A 101 16.32 -3.01 -4.98
N LEU A 102 15.73 -2.08 -4.24
CA LEU A 102 16.48 -1.17 -3.37
C LEU A 102 17.20 -1.92 -2.24
N PHE A 103 16.51 -2.89 -1.62
CA PHE A 103 17.09 -3.71 -0.55
C PHE A 103 18.23 -4.62 -1.02
N THR A 104 18.21 -5.06 -2.28
CA THR A 104 19.25 -5.96 -2.83
C THR A 104 20.40 -5.23 -3.50
N LYS A 105 20.22 -3.98 -3.95
CA LYS A 105 21.28 -3.19 -4.60
C LYS A 105 22.14 -2.36 -3.65
N VAL A 106 21.61 -2.02 -2.47
CA VAL A 106 22.35 -1.21 -1.49
C VAL A 106 23.05 -2.16 -0.52
N PRO A 107 24.40 -2.08 -0.42
CA PRO A 107 25.20 -3.02 0.39
C PRO A 107 24.98 -2.85 1.89
#